data_AF-A0A7H1Q5R9-F1
#
_entry.id   AF-A0A7H1Q5R9-F1
#
_cell.length_a   1.000
_cell.length_b   1.000
_cell.length_c   1.000
_cell.angle_alpha   90.00
_cell.angle_beta   90.00
_cell.angle_gamma   90.00
#
_symmetry.space_group_name_H-M   'P 1'
#
loop_
_entity.id
_entity.type
_entity.pdbx_description
1 polymer ?
#
loop_
_entity_poly.entity_id
_entity_poly.type
_entity_poly.pdbx_seq_one_letter_code
_entity_poly.pdbx_strand_id
1 'polypeptide(L)'
;MLSPARISTAAGSALVLAVSGLVLGVGAGPAQASTCSQSRLPLPDSSCTPGAYNPDVTQSTINSTICVSGWTSTVRPPTSYTNPLKVQGIADYGYSDTSTADYEEDHLVPLELGGAPRDPNNLWPEPHYGSPTAYTKDGVETKLKNAVCDGRITLSAARSAIKTNWTTALNVTGIG
;
A
#
# COMPACT_ATOMS: atom_id res chain seq x y z
N MET A 1 -26.98 30.50 75.06
CA MET A 1 -25.58 30.39 75.51
C MET A 1 -24.69 30.95 74.42
N LEU A 2 -23.95 32.00 74.80
CA LEU A 2 -22.77 32.66 74.20
C LEU A 2 -22.69 33.01 72.71
N SER A 3 -22.13 34.21 72.53
CA SER A 3 -21.89 34.99 71.31
C SER A 3 -20.50 34.67 70.71
N PRO A 4 -19.87 35.48 69.83
CA PRO A 4 -19.25 35.07 68.56
C PRO A 4 -17.70 35.05 68.63
N ALA A 5 -17.03 34.75 67.50
CA ALA A 5 -15.66 35.20 67.30
C ALA A 5 -15.40 35.57 65.82
N ARG A 6 -15.04 36.84 65.62
CA ARG A 6 -14.40 37.40 64.43
C ARG A 6 -12.88 37.14 64.48
N ILE A 7 -12.18 37.63 63.45
CA ILE A 7 -10.75 38.00 63.34
C ILE A 7 -9.96 36.96 62.52
N SER A 8 -9.01 37.28 61.64
CA SER A 8 -8.68 38.39 60.72
C SER A 8 -7.43 37.88 59.98
N THR A 9 -7.29 38.25 58.70
CA THR A 9 -6.05 38.48 57.92
C THR A 9 -4.75 37.71 58.25
N ALA A 10 -4.16 37.08 57.22
CA ALA A 10 -2.74 37.30 56.91
C ALA A 10 -2.46 36.95 55.44
N ALA A 11 -1.99 37.95 54.70
CA ALA A 11 -1.38 37.80 53.39
C ALA A 11 -0.05 37.03 53.52
N GLY A 12 0.17 36.07 52.64
CA GLY A 12 1.46 35.40 52.47
C GLY A 12 1.77 35.31 50.98
N SER A 13 2.46 36.31 50.45
CA SER A 13 3.01 36.29 49.10
C SER A 13 4.09 35.21 49.02
N ALA A 14 3.81 34.11 48.32
CA ALA A 14 4.84 33.14 47.95
C ALA A 14 5.46 33.58 46.61
N LEU A 15 6.69 34.07 46.70
CA LEU A 15 7.57 34.36 45.57
C LEU A 15 7.92 33.04 44.88
N VAL A 16 7.28 32.72 43.75
CA VAL A 16 7.65 31.56 42.93
C VAL A 16 8.87 31.96 42.10
N LEU A 17 10.04 31.43 42.46
CA LEU A 17 11.24 31.46 41.63
C LEU A 17 10.99 30.60 40.39
N ALA A 18 10.64 31.24 39.27
CA ALA A 18 10.61 30.59 37.97
C ALA A 18 12.05 30.34 37.52
N VAL A 19 12.53 29.12 37.68
CA VAL A 19 13.78 28.66 37.05
C VAL A 19 13.45 28.35 35.60
N SER A 20 13.72 29.30 34.70
CA SER A 20 13.67 29.08 33.26
C SER A 20 14.81 28.13 32.85
N GLY A 21 14.53 26.83 32.85
CA GLY A 21 15.41 25.83 32.24
C GLY A 21 15.25 25.85 30.72
N LEU A 22 16.27 26.32 30.00
CA LEU A 22 16.37 26.18 28.55
C LEU A 22 16.68 24.71 28.21
N VAL A 23 15.67 23.92 27.86
CA VAL A 23 15.87 22.56 27.35
C VAL A 23 16.27 22.67 25.87
N LEU A 24 17.57 22.72 25.60
CA LEU A 24 18.13 22.44 24.28
C LEU A 24 18.16 20.92 24.07
N GLY A 25 16.98 20.34 23.86
CA GLY A 25 16.82 18.96 23.42
C GLY A 25 16.52 18.94 21.93
N VAL A 26 17.50 18.54 21.11
CA VAL A 26 17.28 18.08 19.73
C VAL A 26 16.42 16.83 19.79
N GLY A 27 15.10 17.02 19.82
CA GLY A 27 14.15 15.93 19.70
C GLY A 27 14.21 15.39 18.29
N ALA A 28 14.95 14.29 18.08
CA ALA A 28 14.59 13.36 17.03
C ALA A 28 13.12 12.98 17.31
N GLY A 29 12.20 13.46 16.48
CA GLY A 29 10.81 13.04 16.54
C GLY A 29 10.74 11.51 16.49
N PRO A 30 9.70 10.89 17.08
CA PRO A 30 9.57 9.44 17.03
C PRO A 30 9.70 8.99 15.57
N ALA A 31 10.68 8.12 15.29
CA ALA A 31 10.73 7.42 14.02
C ALA A 31 9.39 6.70 13.88
N GLN A 32 8.60 7.06 12.87
CA GLN A 32 7.33 6.39 12.62
C GLN A 32 7.65 4.92 12.36
N ALA A 33 7.11 4.02 13.18
CA ALA A 33 7.26 2.60 12.96
C ALA A 33 6.57 2.24 11.64
N SER A 34 7.22 1.40 10.83
CA SER A 34 6.61 0.85 9.61
C SER A 34 5.28 0.18 9.95
N THR A 35 4.24 0.53 9.22
CA THR A 35 2.89 -0.05 9.35
C THR A 35 2.71 -1.28 8.46
N CYS A 36 3.58 -1.45 7.46
CA CYS A 36 3.65 -2.60 6.56
C CYS A 36 4.97 -3.35 6.71
N SER A 37 5.01 -4.60 6.27
CA SER A 37 6.20 -5.47 6.36
C SER A 37 6.83 -5.77 4.99
N GLN A 38 8.15 -5.73 4.93
CA GLN A 38 8.94 -6.20 3.79
C GLN A 38 9.23 -7.72 3.84
N SER A 39 8.80 -8.43 4.88
CA SER A 39 9.14 -9.85 5.12
C SER A 39 8.64 -10.82 4.03
N ARG A 40 7.70 -10.37 3.19
CA ARG A 40 7.10 -11.18 2.13
C ARG A 40 7.61 -10.85 0.74
N LEU A 41 8.57 -9.93 0.60
CA LEU A 41 9.12 -9.60 -0.71
C LEU A 41 9.56 -10.88 -1.45
N PRO A 42 9.24 -11.00 -2.75
CA PRO A 42 8.76 -9.93 -3.62
C PRO A 42 7.22 -9.80 -3.72
N LEU A 43 6.48 -10.27 -2.71
CA LEU A 43 5.05 -10.03 -2.56
C LEU A 43 4.79 -8.85 -1.59
N PRO A 44 3.69 -8.11 -1.74
CA PRO A 44 3.30 -7.12 -0.75
C PRO A 44 2.92 -7.77 0.58
N ASP A 45 2.91 -6.95 1.62
CA ASP A 45 2.24 -7.26 2.88
C ASP A 45 0.73 -7.41 2.62
N SER A 46 0.17 -8.59 2.91
CA SER A 46 -1.26 -8.86 2.68
C SER A 46 -2.19 -8.03 3.54
N SER A 47 -1.71 -7.46 4.65
CA SER A 47 -2.50 -6.57 5.50
C SER A 47 -2.59 -5.15 4.92
N CYS A 48 -1.57 -4.71 4.20
CA CYS A 48 -1.54 -3.40 3.54
C CYS A 48 -2.12 -3.43 2.12
N THR A 49 -1.87 -4.51 1.39
CA THR A 49 -2.32 -4.68 0.00
C THR A 49 -3.03 -6.03 -0.14
N PRO A 50 -4.24 -6.17 0.41
CA PRO A 50 -4.98 -7.43 0.34
C PRO A 50 -5.51 -7.76 -1.06
N GLY A 51 -5.37 -6.89 -2.05
CA GLY A 51 -5.81 -7.05 -3.43
C GLY A 51 -7.31 -6.78 -3.64
N ALA A 52 -7.63 -5.88 -4.57
CA ALA A 52 -8.99 -5.48 -4.92
C ALA A 52 -9.27 -5.61 -6.42
N TYR A 53 -10.53 -5.89 -6.78
CA TYR A 53 -10.95 -6.14 -8.16
C TYR A 53 -11.76 -4.97 -8.73
N ASN A 54 -11.60 -4.72 -10.02
CA ASN A 54 -12.48 -3.83 -10.76
C ASN A 54 -13.83 -4.53 -10.97
N PRO A 55 -14.96 -3.96 -10.46
CA PRO A 55 -16.28 -4.58 -10.58
C PRO A 55 -16.78 -4.69 -12.02
N ASP A 56 -16.26 -3.87 -12.94
CA ASP A 56 -16.62 -3.92 -14.37
C ASP A 56 -15.98 -5.12 -15.09
N VAL A 57 -14.97 -5.74 -14.48
CA VAL A 57 -14.26 -6.90 -15.04
C VAL A 57 -14.70 -8.18 -14.36
N THR A 58 -15.52 -8.93 -15.09
CA THR A 58 -16.07 -10.23 -14.72
C THR A 58 -15.80 -11.21 -15.85
N GLN A 59 -16.02 -12.50 -15.61
CA GLN A 59 -15.85 -13.52 -16.65
C GLN A 59 -16.71 -13.25 -17.89
N SER A 60 -17.90 -12.66 -17.73
CA SER A 60 -18.80 -12.34 -18.85
C SER A 60 -18.41 -11.06 -19.59
N THR A 61 -17.60 -10.18 -19.00
CA THR A 61 -17.20 -8.90 -19.59
C THR A 61 -15.76 -8.89 -20.12
N ILE A 62 -15.00 -10.00 -20.02
CA ILE A 62 -13.59 -10.02 -20.47
C ILE A 62 -13.41 -9.64 -21.94
N ASN A 63 -14.36 -10.00 -22.80
CA ASN A 63 -14.32 -9.72 -24.24
C ASN A 63 -14.60 -8.25 -24.61
N SER A 64 -15.10 -7.46 -23.65
CA SER A 64 -15.27 -6.00 -23.79
C SER A 64 -14.34 -5.22 -22.85
N THR A 65 -13.46 -5.92 -22.11
CA THR A 65 -12.54 -5.33 -21.13
C THR A 65 -11.11 -5.83 -21.37
N ILE A 66 -10.58 -6.71 -20.52
CA ILE A 66 -9.17 -7.13 -20.50
C ILE A 66 -8.69 -7.83 -21.77
N CYS A 67 -9.60 -8.36 -22.59
CA CYS A 67 -9.27 -8.98 -23.88
C CYS A 67 -9.36 -8.01 -25.06
N VAL A 68 -9.71 -6.74 -24.81
CA VAL A 68 -9.72 -5.67 -25.83
C VAL A 68 -8.38 -4.93 -25.79
N SER A 69 -7.74 -4.83 -26.95
CA SER A 69 -6.47 -4.09 -27.08
C SER A 69 -6.61 -2.65 -26.60
N GLY A 70 -5.69 -2.20 -25.75
CA GLY A 70 -5.65 -0.85 -25.21
C GLY A 70 -6.62 -0.57 -24.04
N TRP A 71 -7.43 -1.54 -23.59
CA TRP A 71 -8.40 -1.31 -22.52
C TRP A 71 -7.75 -0.85 -21.21
N THR A 72 -6.62 -1.44 -20.82
CA THR A 72 -5.93 -1.07 -19.57
C THR A 72 -5.49 0.40 -19.57
N SER A 73 -5.11 0.96 -20.72
CA SER A 73 -4.78 2.38 -20.86
C SER A 73 -5.96 3.31 -20.58
N THR A 74 -7.19 2.83 -20.78
CA THR A 74 -8.42 3.63 -20.53
C THR A 74 -8.78 3.72 -19.04
N VAL A 75 -8.35 2.74 -18.24
CA VAL A 75 -8.65 2.66 -16.80
C VAL A 75 -7.45 2.98 -15.90
N ARG A 76 -6.23 3.00 -16.46
CA ARG A 76 -4.99 3.27 -15.71
C ARG A 76 -5.08 4.64 -15.00
N PRO A 77 -4.80 4.71 -13.69
CA PRO A 77 -4.77 5.99 -13.00
C PRO A 77 -3.62 6.88 -13.54
N PRO A 78 -3.78 8.20 -13.56
CA PRO A 78 -2.70 9.10 -13.89
C PRO A 78 -1.62 9.07 -12.80
N THR A 79 -0.38 9.42 -13.15
CA THR A 79 0.74 9.50 -12.19
C THR A 79 0.53 10.54 -11.09
N SER A 80 -0.29 11.57 -11.33
CA SER A 80 -0.72 12.51 -10.30
C SER A 80 -1.51 11.85 -9.16
N TYR A 81 -2.11 10.69 -9.41
CA TYR A 81 -2.77 9.87 -8.38
C TYR A 81 -1.79 8.88 -7.74
N THR A 82 -0.95 8.20 -8.52
CA THR A 82 -0.10 7.12 -8.00
C THR A 82 1.19 7.60 -7.33
N ASN A 83 1.77 8.73 -7.74
CA ASN A 83 3.03 9.22 -7.16
C ASN A 83 2.92 9.53 -5.66
N PRO A 84 1.87 10.21 -5.15
CA PRO A 84 1.70 10.39 -3.71
C PRO A 84 1.53 9.08 -2.94
N LEU A 85 0.83 8.09 -3.52
CA LEU A 85 0.67 6.77 -2.92
C LEU A 85 2.01 6.04 -2.82
N LYS A 86 2.84 6.08 -3.87
CA LYS A 86 4.19 5.52 -3.88
C LYS A 86 5.04 6.05 -2.74
N VAL A 87 5.06 7.38 -2.57
CA VAL A 87 5.82 8.03 -1.49
C VAL A 87 5.31 7.59 -0.12
N GLN A 88 3.99 7.56 0.06
CA GLN A 88 3.39 7.11 1.32
C GLN A 88 3.71 5.64 1.61
N GLY A 89 3.52 4.76 0.63
CA GLY A 89 3.81 3.34 0.74
C GLY A 89 5.27 3.08 1.08
N ILE A 90 6.21 3.84 0.48
CA ILE A 90 7.63 3.67 0.77
C ILE A 90 7.91 3.89 2.27
N ALA A 91 7.27 4.90 2.86
CA ALA A 91 7.35 5.17 4.29
C ALA A 91 6.63 4.10 5.13
N ASP A 92 5.44 3.67 4.71
CA ASP A 92 4.63 2.67 5.41
C ASP A 92 5.35 1.31 5.51
N TYR A 93 6.03 0.89 4.44
CA TYR A 93 6.86 -0.31 4.41
C TYR A 93 8.19 -0.14 5.16
N GLY A 94 8.57 1.09 5.53
CA GLY A 94 9.83 1.38 6.20
C GLY A 94 11.06 1.05 5.36
N TYR A 95 10.99 1.25 4.05
CA TYR A 95 12.16 1.06 3.19
C TYR A 95 13.26 2.06 3.57
N SER A 96 14.50 1.57 3.66
CA SER A 96 15.66 2.44 3.88
C SER A 96 16.01 3.27 2.65
N ASP A 97 15.76 2.72 1.47
CA ASP A 97 15.86 3.43 0.21
C ASP A 97 14.53 4.11 -0.10
N THR A 98 14.55 5.44 -0.17
CA THR A 98 13.38 6.27 -0.44
C THR A 98 13.39 6.91 -1.83
N SER A 99 14.32 6.50 -2.70
CA SER A 99 14.34 6.91 -4.10
C SER A 99 13.12 6.33 -4.81
N THR A 100 12.18 7.18 -5.22
CA THR A 100 10.96 6.73 -5.91
C THR A 100 11.22 6.09 -7.28
N ALA A 101 12.44 6.24 -7.81
CA ALA A 101 12.85 5.62 -9.06
C ALA A 101 13.14 4.11 -8.93
N ASP A 102 13.34 3.62 -7.70
CA ASP A 102 13.66 2.23 -7.41
C ASP A 102 12.41 1.37 -7.11
N TYR A 103 11.22 1.97 -7.28
CA TYR A 103 9.92 1.33 -7.03
C TYR A 103 8.93 1.64 -8.15
N GLU A 104 8.06 0.69 -8.49
CA GLU A 104 6.83 0.89 -9.26
C GLU A 104 5.63 1.02 -8.32
N GLU A 105 4.66 1.88 -8.61
CA GLU A 105 3.40 1.88 -7.86
C GLU A 105 2.48 0.92 -8.57
N ASP A 106 2.49 -0.33 -8.11
CA ASP A 106 2.00 -1.45 -8.89
C ASP A 106 0.75 -2.06 -8.29
N HIS A 107 -0.02 -2.73 -9.15
CA HIS A 107 -1.22 -3.44 -8.78
C HIS A 107 -0.90 -4.88 -8.35
N LEU A 108 -1.32 -5.31 -7.15
CA LEU A 108 -1.18 -6.74 -6.75
C LEU A 108 -1.98 -7.65 -7.70
N VAL A 109 -3.23 -7.30 -7.96
CA VAL A 109 -4.01 -7.88 -9.07
C VAL A 109 -3.87 -6.92 -10.24
N PRO A 110 -3.26 -7.30 -11.37
CA PRO A 110 -2.98 -6.37 -12.44
C PRO A 110 -4.24 -5.89 -13.13
N LEU A 111 -4.15 -4.72 -13.77
CA LEU A 111 -5.22 -4.23 -14.66
C LEU A 111 -5.53 -5.26 -15.76
N GLU A 112 -4.54 -6.01 -16.23
CA GLU A 112 -4.71 -7.08 -17.23
C GLU A 112 -5.58 -8.25 -16.77
N LEU A 113 -5.77 -8.40 -15.45
CA LEU A 113 -6.71 -9.36 -14.84
C LEU A 113 -7.84 -8.63 -14.10
N GLY A 114 -8.07 -7.36 -14.43
CA GLY A 114 -9.12 -6.53 -13.86
C GLY A 114 -8.96 -6.26 -12.37
N GLY A 115 -7.75 -5.96 -11.92
CA GLY A 115 -7.54 -5.33 -10.63
C GLY A 115 -8.17 -3.94 -10.57
N ALA A 116 -8.52 -3.50 -9.36
CA ALA A 116 -9.07 -2.18 -9.14
C ALA A 116 -8.01 -1.11 -9.46
N PRO A 117 -8.30 -0.12 -10.33
CA PRO A 117 -7.29 0.82 -10.80
C PRO A 117 -6.85 1.84 -9.76
N ARG A 118 -7.75 2.22 -8.84
CA ARG A 118 -7.58 3.30 -7.85
C ARG A 118 -7.93 2.87 -6.42
N ASP A 119 -7.95 1.57 -6.15
CA ASP A 119 -8.16 1.11 -4.77
C ASP A 119 -6.79 0.93 -4.12
N PRO A 120 -6.44 1.69 -3.06
CA PRO A 120 -5.18 1.52 -2.35
C PRO A 120 -4.96 0.10 -1.82
N ASN A 121 -6.03 -0.67 -1.57
CA ASN A 121 -5.90 -2.08 -1.19
C ASN A 121 -5.32 -2.96 -2.29
N ASN A 122 -5.22 -2.47 -3.53
CA ASN A 122 -4.61 -3.15 -4.66
C ASN A 122 -3.30 -2.50 -5.10
N LEU A 123 -2.84 -1.41 -4.47
CA LEU A 123 -1.67 -0.65 -4.88
C LEU A 123 -0.56 -0.75 -3.84
N TRP A 124 0.68 -0.84 -4.29
CA TRP A 124 1.85 -0.86 -3.40
C TRP A 124 3.14 -0.43 -4.13
N PRO A 125 4.13 0.08 -3.39
CA PRO A 125 5.46 0.38 -3.94
C PRO A 125 6.26 -0.93 -4.13
N GLU A 126 6.16 -1.51 -5.31
CA GLU A 126 6.87 -2.73 -5.68
C GLU A 126 8.34 -2.43 -6.03
N PRO A 127 9.32 -3.03 -5.34
CA PRO A 127 10.73 -2.79 -5.65
C PRO A 127 11.16 -3.26 -7.05
N HIS A 128 12.00 -2.47 -7.71
CA HIS A 128 12.69 -2.88 -8.93
C HIS A 128 13.93 -3.75 -8.66
N TYR A 129 14.36 -3.85 -7.41
CA TYR A 129 15.48 -4.68 -6.97
C TYR A 129 15.02 -6.01 -6.36
N GLY A 130 15.99 -6.91 -6.13
CA GLY A 130 15.72 -8.27 -5.65
C GLY A 130 15.59 -9.29 -6.80
N SER A 131 15.15 -10.50 -6.47
CA SER A 131 14.88 -11.54 -7.46
C SER A 131 13.78 -12.47 -6.96
N PRO A 132 12.68 -12.66 -7.70
CA PRO A 132 12.29 -11.93 -8.93
C PRO A 132 11.93 -10.45 -8.69
N THR A 133 11.80 -9.65 -9.75
CA THR A 133 11.53 -8.19 -9.72
C THR A 133 10.15 -7.84 -10.32
N ALA A 134 9.72 -6.57 -10.20
CA ALA A 134 8.53 -6.03 -10.88
C ALA A 134 8.47 -6.39 -12.38
N TYR A 135 9.59 -6.25 -13.10
CA TYR A 135 9.66 -6.62 -14.53
C TYR A 135 9.40 -8.11 -14.80
N THR A 136 9.74 -8.97 -13.83
CA THR A 136 9.45 -10.41 -13.94
C THR A 136 7.96 -10.68 -13.77
N LYS A 137 7.30 -9.92 -12.90
CA LYS A 137 5.85 -9.99 -12.67
C LYS A 137 5.07 -9.61 -13.93
N ASP A 138 5.45 -8.55 -14.65
CA ASP A 138 4.82 -8.17 -15.94
C ASP A 138 4.65 -9.35 -16.92
N GLY A 139 5.68 -10.20 -17.02
CA GLY A 139 5.65 -11.40 -17.87
C GLY A 139 4.65 -12.46 -17.38
N VAL A 140 4.50 -12.63 -16.06
CA VAL A 140 3.50 -13.51 -15.45
C VAL A 140 2.09 -12.98 -15.73
N GLU A 141 1.87 -11.67 -15.56
CA GLU A 141 0.59 -11.00 -15.81
C GLU A 141 0.12 -11.20 -17.25
N THR A 142 1.01 -10.92 -18.20
CA THR A 142 0.74 -11.06 -19.64
C THR A 142 0.37 -12.51 -19.99
N LYS A 143 1.11 -13.50 -19.46
CA LYS A 143 0.83 -14.92 -19.71
C LYS A 143 -0.52 -15.35 -19.15
N LEU A 144 -0.86 -14.93 -17.93
CA LEU A 144 -2.15 -15.22 -17.32
C LEU A 144 -3.30 -14.56 -18.09
N LYS A 145 -3.17 -13.28 -18.44
CA LYS A 145 -4.17 -12.56 -19.23
C LYS A 145 -4.40 -13.24 -20.58
N ASN A 146 -3.34 -13.65 -21.27
CA ASN A 146 -3.48 -14.37 -22.53
C ASN A 146 -4.19 -15.72 -22.33
N ALA A 147 -3.85 -16.48 -21.29
CA ALA A 147 -4.55 -17.72 -21.00
C ALA A 147 -6.04 -17.53 -20.67
N VAL A 148 -6.40 -16.43 -19.99
CA VAL A 148 -7.81 -16.06 -19.77
C VAL A 148 -8.51 -15.71 -21.08
N CYS A 149 -7.89 -14.88 -21.92
CA CYS A 149 -8.48 -14.44 -23.19
C CYS A 149 -8.56 -15.56 -24.24
N ASP A 150 -7.67 -16.54 -24.18
CA ASP A 150 -7.70 -17.75 -25.00
C ASP A 150 -8.71 -18.80 -24.47
N GLY A 151 -9.33 -18.55 -23.31
CA GLY A 151 -10.25 -19.49 -22.66
C GLY A 151 -9.58 -20.72 -22.04
N ARG A 152 -8.25 -20.72 -21.88
CA ARG A 152 -7.48 -21.83 -21.28
C ARG A 152 -7.69 -21.93 -19.77
N ILE A 153 -7.89 -20.81 -19.10
CA ILE A 153 -8.24 -20.72 -17.66
C ILE A 153 -9.33 -19.68 -17.44
N THR A 154 -10.02 -19.77 -16.30
CA THR A 154 -11.00 -18.74 -15.91
C THR A 154 -10.30 -17.50 -15.35
N LEU A 155 -10.95 -16.34 -15.44
CA LEU A 155 -10.51 -15.10 -14.80
C LEU A 155 -10.32 -15.29 -13.29
N SER A 156 -11.21 -16.07 -12.65
CA SER A 156 -11.13 -16.34 -11.21
C SER A 156 -9.89 -17.17 -10.84
N ALA A 157 -9.52 -18.16 -11.66
CA ALA A 157 -8.31 -18.94 -11.44
C ALA A 157 -7.05 -18.07 -11.55
N ALA A 158 -6.96 -17.25 -12.60
CA ALA A 158 -5.85 -16.32 -12.79
C ALA A 158 -5.73 -15.31 -11.63
N ARG A 159 -6.84 -14.67 -11.24
CA ARG A 159 -6.91 -13.72 -10.11
C ARG A 159 -6.50 -14.36 -8.79
N SER A 160 -6.94 -15.58 -8.53
CA SER A 160 -6.61 -16.28 -7.29
C SER A 160 -5.13 -16.63 -7.23
N ALA A 161 -4.56 -17.10 -8.34
CA ALA A 161 -3.16 -17.46 -8.44
C ALA A 161 -2.24 -16.24 -8.24
N ILE A 162 -2.48 -15.14 -8.97
CA ILE A 162 -1.61 -13.96 -8.89
C ILE A 162 -1.70 -13.25 -7.53
N LYS A 163 -2.92 -13.12 -6.98
CA LYS A 163 -3.16 -12.51 -5.68
C LYS A 163 -2.50 -13.29 -4.53
N THR A 164 -2.47 -14.62 -4.64
CA THR A 164 -1.89 -15.49 -3.61
C THR A 164 -0.37 -15.46 -3.66
N ASN A 165 0.20 -15.77 -4.83
CA ASN A 165 1.63 -15.75 -5.05
C ASN A 165 1.95 -15.73 -6.54
N TRP A 166 2.16 -14.53 -7.06
CA TRP A 166 2.49 -14.29 -8.47
C TRP A 166 3.73 -15.06 -8.93
N THR A 167 4.73 -15.29 -8.06
CA THR A 167 5.96 -16.02 -8.44
C THR A 167 5.70 -17.49 -8.80
N THR A 168 4.58 -18.05 -8.34
CA THR A 168 4.15 -19.43 -8.61
C THR A 168 2.91 -19.52 -9.49
N ALA A 169 2.34 -18.37 -9.90
CA ALA A 169 1.00 -18.31 -10.50
C ALA A 169 0.89 -19.12 -11.80
N LEU A 170 1.95 -19.11 -12.64
CA LEU A 170 1.98 -19.91 -13.87
C LEU A 170 1.97 -21.42 -13.58
N ASN A 171 2.73 -21.86 -12.58
CA ASN A 171 2.82 -23.26 -12.22
C ASN A 171 1.47 -23.76 -11.67
N VAL A 172 0.85 -23.02 -10.74
CA VAL A 172 -0.43 -23.43 -10.13
C VAL A 172 -1.60 -23.40 -11.10
N THR A 173 -1.51 -22.60 -12.17
CA THR A 173 -2.54 -22.54 -13.23
C THR A 173 -2.25 -23.49 -14.39
N GLY A 174 -1.08 -24.14 -14.43
CA GLY A 174 -0.66 -25.01 -15.54
C GLY A 174 -0.33 -24.24 -16.84
N ILE A 175 0.05 -22.96 -16.73
CA ILE A 175 0.38 -22.05 -17.84
C ILE A 175 1.90 -21.79 -17.94
N GLY A 176 2.70 -22.55 -17.18
CA GLY A 176 4.17 -22.51 -17.16
C GLY A 176 4.81 -22.86 -18.50
#